data_AF-A0A964A278-F1
#
_entry.id   AF-A0A964A278-F1
#
_cell.length_a   1.000
_cell.length_b   1.000
_cell.length_c   1.000
_cell.angle_alpha   90.00
_cell.angle_beta   90.00
_cell.angle_gamma   90.00
#
_symmetry.space_group_name_H-M   'P 1'
#
loop_
_entity.id
_entity.type
_entity.pdbx_description
1 polymer ?
#
loop_
_entity_poly.entity_id
_entity_poly.type
_entity_poly.pdbx_seq_one_letter_code
_entity_poly.pdbx_strand_id
1 'polypeptide(L)'
;MNFLMANNGIQLSVLNTANQQPVVYVGVSATLAFQLTNNTGSDIKMVAGGSASSFEIFMPLFYQLSDLQKMNIQLNDWSFAVNTTDVSLALTWQGTGSAVWADGQSLSFQVQTAESSASPTADSVTVLLNNFQGSLPPSVQAPLALNKNPQPGNAKLTDVLQVSLDSQGNVIVSPAGDPLQNTIFLNLKNISQQPIYQGGNMWTGNPVVNVTFVYGSTSGSLAPDNDKSAPVQGSAWNIRGGVAISQNNAWTVTNPGASSPNPHPLWTLQPANTNKQIIGTGDDANITFSFSDIISFTPPGHTQMMVQFSGFMKDETTAYDDMVFVLDIVKQQAPPTRGLLNFFSPTPIFQVTQPTADIQIPLRWTMFDVASVTLITALPGVEPVVYPYPNPAPIAYDQQEATLPGTVQSTAVTFTLQAYDGNGGYLNSLQFTAFLQANMFVDTRDGKVYPVVQVNNKIWMAANLDYDAPTGSGFYNGSSKYETPYGRLYTWEGSQYKIPAPWRLPSQEDWNDLFSAFASPAAAYAALITGGSNGFAAQLGGAIDNRGNSSQLGTYGMYWSSTPQGGSNAIYAGFSGNSQTVNAVANNPTNYMLSIRYVRDVS
;
A
#
# COMPACT_ATOMS: atom_id res chain seq x y z
N MET A 1 14.23 -11.85 19.76
CA MET A 1 13.79 -11.84 21.17
C MET A 1 12.27 -11.91 21.13
N ASN A 2 11.66 -13.03 21.51
CA ASN A 2 10.20 -13.21 21.44
C ASN A 2 9.55 -12.38 22.55
N PHE A 3 9.04 -11.20 22.22
CA PHE A 3 8.17 -10.41 23.08
C PHE A 3 6.72 -10.83 22.87
N LEU A 4 6.36 -12.06 23.26
CA LEU A 4 4.95 -12.36 23.52
C LEU A 4 4.63 -11.79 24.90
N MET A 5 4.18 -10.54 24.95
CA MET A 5 3.64 -9.98 26.18
C MET A 5 2.36 -10.74 26.55
N ALA A 6 2.26 -11.17 27.81
CA ALA A 6 1.05 -11.78 28.34
C ALA A 6 -0.13 -10.82 28.18
N ASN A 7 -1.19 -11.30 27.53
CA ASN A 7 -2.39 -10.53 27.27
C ASN A 7 -3.21 -10.41 28.56
N ASN A 8 -2.90 -9.43 29.42
CA ASN A 8 -3.43 -9.31 30.80
C ASN A 8 -4.88 -8.74 30.86
N GLY A 9 -5.86 -9.37 30.23
CA GLY A 9 -7.24 -8.83 30.19
C GLY A 9 -8.32 -9.82 29.76
N ILE A 10 -9.50 -9.29 29.43
CA ILE A 10 -10.57 -10.06 28.80
C ILE A 10 -10.50 -9.89 27.29
N GLN A 11 -10.48 -11.00 26.55
CA GLN A 11 -10.54 -10.98 25.09
C GLN A 11 -11.97 -11.28 24.63
N LEU A 12 -12.55 -10.41 23.81
CA LEU A 12 -13.86 -10.62 23.19
C LEU A 12 -13.68 -10.99 21.71
N SER A 13 -14.40 -12.01 21.26
CA SER A 13 -14.60 -12.34 19.85
C SER A 13 -16.10 -12.42 19.55
N VAL A 14 -16.52 -11.81 18.44
CA VAL A 14 -17.90 -11.87 17.94
C VAL A 14 -17.86 -12.27 16.48
N LEU A 15 -18.35 -13.47 16.17
CA LEU A 15 -18.32 -14.03 14.81
C LEU A 15 -19.71 -14.49 14.39
N ASN A 16 -20.08 -14.22 13.15
CA ASN A 16 -21.24 -14.85 12.54
C ASN A 16 -20.95 -16.34 12.32
N THR A 17 -21.81 -17.20 12.87
CA THR A 17 -21.59 -18.65 12.89
C THR A 17 -21.60 -19.27 11.49
N ALA A 18 -22.27 -18.64 10.53
CA ALA A 18 -22.38 -19.16 9.17
C ALA A 18 -21.08 -19.02 8.35
N ASN A 19 -20.31 -17.96 8.58
CA ASN A 19 -19.09 -17.66 7.81
C ASN A 19 -17.81 -17.62 8.66
N GLN A 20 -17.93 -17.68 10.00
CA GLN A 20 -16.82 -17.56 10.95
C GLN A 20 -16.06 -16.23 10.81
N GLN A 21 -16.76 -15.17 10.45
CA GLN A 21 -16.22 -13.81 10.27
C GLN A 21 -17.01 -12.80 11.10
N PRO A 22 -16.42 -11.65 11.46
CA PRO A 22 -17.13 -10.55 12.12
C PRO A 22 -17.99 -9.76 11.11
N VAL A 23 -18.82 -10.46 10.32
CA VAL A 23 -19.64 -9.88 9.25
C VAL A 23 -21.07 -10.41 9.32
N VAL A 24 -22.01 -9.48 9.29
CA VAL A 24 -23.44 -9.72 9.05
C VAL A 24 -23.87 -9.09 7.74
N TYR A 25 -25.03 -9.49 7.22
CA TYR A 25 -25.50 -9.02 5.92
C TYR A 25 -26.84 -8.28 6.03
N VAL A 26 -26.97 -7.21 5.25
CA VAL A 26 -28.18 -6.38 5.20
C VAL A 26 -29.41 -7.24 4.88
N GLY A 27 -30.41 -7.18 5.75
CA GLY A 27 -31.68 -7.90 5.61
C GLY A 27 -31.57 -9.43 5.79
N VAL A 28 -30.46 -9.93 6.33
CA VAL A 28 -30.25 -11.36 6.59
C VAL A 28 -30.11 -11.59 8.09
N SER A 29 -31.01 -12.40 8.65
CA SER A 29 -30.94 -12.82 10.04
C SER A 29 -29.69 -13.69 10.29
N ALA A 30 -28.86 -13.28 11.24
CA ALA A 30 -27.63 -13.97 11.62
C ALA A 30 -27.68 -14.53 13.05
N THR A 31 -26.87 -15.54 13.30
CA THR A 31 -26.53 -15.98 14.65
C THR A 31 -25.07 -15.60 14.93
N LEU A 32 -24.85 -14.81 15.97
CA LEU A 32 -23.53 -14.32 16.37
C LEU A 32 -23.03 -15.12 17.57
N ALA A 33 -21.88 -15.79 17.41
CA ALA A 33 -21.17 -16.42 18.50
C ALA A 33 -20.30 -15.39 19.23
N PHE A 34 -20.58 -15.21 20.51
CA PHE A 34 -19.80 -14.42 21.44
C PHE A 34 -18.88 -15.35 22.23
N GLN A 35 -17.61 -15.00 22.32
CA GLN A 35 -16.63 -15.68 23.16
C GLN A 35 -15.85 -14.64 23.95
N LEU A 36 -16.01 -14.65 25.28
CA LEU A 36 -15.21 -13.87 26.20
C LEU A 36 -14.20 -14.81 26.85
N THR A 37 -12.91 -14.56 26.69
CA THR A 37 -11.83 -15.37 27.31
C THR A 37 -11.18 -14.60 28.44
N ASN A 38 -11.11 -15.21 29.62
CA ASN A 38 -10.41 -14.64 30.77
C ASN A 38 -8.91 -14.89 30.62
N ASN A 39 -8.14 -13.84 30.39
CA ASN A 39 -6.68 -13.86 30.42
C ASN A 39 -6.14 -12.87 31.46
N THR A 40 -6.89 -12.64 32.54
CA THR A 40 -6.48 -11.68 33.58
C THR A 40 -5.34 -12.21 34.45
N GLY A 41 -4.97 -13.50 34.30
CA GLY A 41 -4.00 -14.17 35.16
C GLY A 41 -4.61 -14.62 36.49
N SER A 42 -5.93 -14.53 36.65
CA SER A 42 -6.65 -14.90 37.86
C SER A 42 -8.09 -15.30 37.60
N ASP A 43 -8.64 -16.11 38.50
CA ASP A 43 -10.04 -16.51 38.50
C ASP A 43 -10.98 -15.33 38.80
N ILE A 44 -12.03 -15.18 38.00
CA ILE A 44 -13.05 -14.13 38.16
C ILE A 44 -14.26 -14.72 38.86
N LYS A 45 -14.69 -14.14 39.98
CA LYS A 45 -15.88 -14.63 40.70
C LYS A 45 -17.15 -13.92 40.25
N MET A 46 -18.17 -14.72 39.99
CA MET A 46 -19.53 -14.23 39.73
C MET A 46 -20.31 -14.11 41.03
N VAL A 47 -21.11 -13.05 41.13
CA VAL A 47 -21.94 -12.70 42.28
C VAL A 47 -23.40 -12.89 41.91
N ALA A 48 -24.19 -13.49 42.80
CA ALA A 48 -25.64 -13.65 42.65
C ALA A 48 -26.42 -12.66 43.56
N GLY A 49 -27.72 -12.49 43.31
CA GLY A 49 -28.62 -11.67 44.14
C GLY A 49 -28.83 -10.25 43.63
N GLY A 50 -29.13 -9.30 44.54
CA GLY A 50 -29.53 -7.93 44.18
C GLY A 50 -28.46 -7.08 43.46
N SER A 51 -27.21 -7.52 43.47
CA SER A 51 -26.10 -6.93 42.70
C SER A 51 -25.39 -8.04 41.91
N ALA A 52 -26.17 -8.84 41.19
CA ALA A 52 -25.65 -9.94 40.40
C ALA A 52 -24.65 -9.45 39.34
N SER A 53 -23.65 -10.28 39.05
CA SER A 53 -22.75 -10.05 37.92
C SER A 53 -23.55 -10.01 36.63
N SER A 54 -23.29 -9.01 35.79
CA SER A 54 -24.01 -8.85 34.53
C SER A 54 -23.11 -8.38 33.40
N PHE A 55 -23.45 -8.82 32.20
CA PHE A 55 -22.95 -8.25 30.97
C PHE A 55 -24.00 -7.33 30.40
N GLU A 56 -23.61 -6.08 30.15
CA GLU A 56 -24.41 -5.16 29.33
C GLU A 56 -23.73 -5.02 27.97
N ILE A 57 -24.45 -5.40 26.92
CA ILE A 57 -23.92 -5.60 25.57
C ILE A 57 -24.56 -4.55 24.66
N PHE A 58 -23.75 -3.58 24.25
CA PHE A 58 -24.11 -2.62 23.22
C PHE A 58 -23.77 -3.22 21.87
N MET A 59 -24.80 -3.51 21.10
CA MET A 59 -24.66 -3.93 19.71
C MET A 59 -24.34 -2.70 18.84
N PRO A 60 -23.67 -2.88 17.68
CA PRO A 60 -23.47 -1.83 16.70
C PRO A 60 -24.72 -1.00 16.42
N LEU A 61 -24.54 0.30 16.16
CA LEU A 61 -25.67 1.21 15.92
C LEU A 61 -26.49 0.90 14.67
N PHE A 62 -25.97 0.07 13.77
CA PHE A 62 -26.78 -0.43 12.68
C PHE A 62 -27.92 -1.36 13.14
N TYR A 63 -27.93 -1.80 14.40
CA TYR A 63 -29.10 -2.40 15.04
C TYR A 63 -29.89 -1.37 15.83
N GLN A 64 -31.15 -1.18 15.45
CA GLN A 64 -32.06 -0.30 16.19
C GLN A 64 -32.70 -1.06 17.35
N LEU A 65 -33.36 -0.34 18.28
CA LEU A 65 -34.05 -0.97 19.41
C LEU A 65 -35.03 -2.07 18.97
N SER A 66 -35.76 -1.85 17.86
CA SER A 66 -36.67 -2.85 17.29
C SER A 66 -35.99 -4.12 16.81
N ASP A 67 -34.69 -4.05 16.47
CA ASP A 67 -33.90 -5.20 16.05
C ASP A 67 -33.40 -5.97 17.28
N LEU A 68 -32.92 -5.27 18.31
CA LEU A 68 -32.55 -5.86 19.60
C LEU A 68 -33.72 -6.61 20.24
N GLN A 69 -34.93 -6.08 20.14
CA GLN A 69 -36.16 -6.73 20.64
C GLN A 69 -36.49 -8.06 19.97
N LYS A 70 -35.94 -8.34 18.79
CA LYS A 70 -36.08 -9.63 18.09
C LYS A 70 -34.96 -10.60 18.46
N MET A 71 -33.85 -10.12 19.02
CA MET A 71 -32.70 -10.94 19.38
C MET A 71 -33.01 -11.78 20.62
N ASN A 72 -32.35 -12.93 20.72
CA ASN A 72 -32.49 -13.83 21.85
C ASN A 72 -31.14 -14.45 22.24
N ILE A 73 -30.88 -14.55 23.54
CA ILE A 73 -29.72 -15.26 24.08
C ILE A 73 -30.20 -16.35 25.02
N GLN A 74 -29.67 -17.56 24.83
CA GLN A 74 -29.86 -18.67 25.75
C GLN A 74 -28.51 -19.05 26.34
N LEU A 75 -28.39 -18.93 27.66
CA LEU A 75 -27.18 -19.28 28.40
C LEU A 75 -27.59 -19.82 29.77
N ASN A 76 -27.13 -21.01 30.12
CA ASN A 76 -27.48 -21.67 31.38
C ASN A 76 -27.06 -20.81 32.57
N ASP A 77 -27.93 -20.70 33.58
CA ASP A 77 -27.72 -19.89 34.78
C ASP A 77 -27.66 -18.36 34.55
N TRP A 78 -28.02 -17.89 33.34
CA TRP A 78 -28.13 -16.46 33.04
C TRP A 78 -29.55 -16.11 32.58
N SER A 79 -30.07 -14.97 33.02
CA SER A 79 -31.29 -14.38 32.49
C SER A 79 -30.97 -13.36 31.42
N PHE A 80 -31.67 -13.42 30.29
CA PHE A 80 -31.57 -12.47 29.19
C PHE A 80 -32.71 -11.44 29.24
N ALA A 81 -32.39 -10.17 28.97
CA ALA A 81 -33.37 -9.11 28.76
C ALA A 81 -32.84 -8.08 27.74
N VAL A 82 -33.74 -7.30 27.14
CA VAL A 82 -33.39 -6.11 26.35
C VAL A 82 -33.61 -4.88 27.23
N ASN A 83 -32.56 -4.08 27.42
CA ASN A 83 -32.66 -2.80 28.11
C ASN A 83 -33.10 -1.74 27.10
N THR A 84 -34.37 -1.29 27.21
CA THR A 84 -34.94 -0.31 26.27
C THR A 84 -34.49 1.12 26.54
N THR A 85 -33.90 1.39 27.70
CA THR A 85 -33.43 2.74 28.07
C THR A 85 -32.07 3.01 27.43
N ASP A 86 -31.14 2.08 27.62
CA ASP A 86 -29.77 2.19 27.10
C ASP A 86 -29.62 1.55 25.71
N VAL A 87 -30.68 0.91 25.19
CA VAL A 87 -30.70 0.23 23.89
C VAL A 87 -29.58 -0.81 23.82
N SER A 88 -29.57 -1.71 24.81
CA SER A 88 -28.55 -2.75 25.00
C SER A 88 -29.19 -4.11 25.27
N LEU A 89 -28.41 -5.18 25.14
CA LEU A 89 -28.76 -6.53 25.60
C LEU A 89 -28.17 -6.74 27.00
N ALA A 90 -28.93 -7.34 27.91
CA ALA A 90 -28.48 -7.61 29.27
C ALA A 90 -28.49 -9.11 29.55
N LEU A 91 -27.37 -9.62 30.04
CA LEU A 91 -27.26 -10.95 30.64
C LEU A 91 -26.95 -10.79 32.13
N THR A 92 -27.80 -11.32 33.00
CA THR A 92 -27.63 -11.25 34.46
C THR A 92 -27.47 -12.65 35.04
N TRP A 93 -26.43 -12.86 35.84
CA TRP A 93 -26.17 -14.13 36.52
C TRP A 93 -27.29 -14.48 37.50
N GLN A 94 -27.86 -15.68 37.37
CA GLN A 94 -28.91 -16.25 38.21
C GLN A 94 -28.48 -17.54 38.92
N GLY A 95 -27.27 -18.04 38.64
CA GLY A 95 -26.78 -19.26 39.26
C GLY A 95 -26.55 -19.12 40.76
N THR A 96 -26.43 -20.26 41.43
CA THR A 96 -26.23 -20.33 42.88
C THR A 96 -24.78 -20.67 43.24
N GLY A 97 -24.26 -20.12 44.34
CA GLY A 97 -22.93 -20.47 44.89
C GLY A 97 -21.75 -19.61 44.39
N SER A 98 -20.53 -20.10 44.61
CA SER A 98 -19.25 -19.42 44.27
C SER A 98 -18.79 -19.75 42.84
N ALA A 99 -19.60 -19.41 41.83
CA ALA A 99 -19.25 -19.69 40.44
C ALA A 99 -18.04 -18.86 40.00
N VAL A 100 -17.09 -19.53 39.35
CA VAL A 100 -15.80 -18.95 38.94
C VAL A 100 -15.65 -19.06 37.43
N TRP A 101 -15.33 -17.94 36.79
CA TRP A 101 -14.81 -17.89 35.44
C TRP A 101 -13.28 -17.97 35.50
N ALA A 102 -12.78 -19.18 35.33
CA ALA A 102 -11.36 -19.48 35.55
C ALA A 102 -10.45 -18.81 34.52
N ASP A 103 -9.20 -18.54 34.92
CA ASP A 103 -8.18 -18.02 34.01
C ASP A 103 -7.93 -19.00 32.84
N GLY A 104 -7.75 -18.46 31.64
CA GLY A 104 -7.63 -19.17 30.37
C GLY A 104 -8.93 -19.79 29.83
N GLN A 105 -10.06 -19.68 30.54
CA GLN A 105 -11.34 -20.24 30.08
C GLN A 105 -12.20 -19.21 29.36
N SER A 106 -13.01 -19.68 28.41
CA SER A 106 -13.99 -18.85 27.71
C SER A 106 -15.40 -19.02 28.25
N LEU A 107 -16.11 -17.91 28.42
CA LEU A 107 -17.56 -17.87 28.53
C LEU A 107 -18.14 -17.55 27.15
N SER A 108 -18.97 -18.46 26.62
CA SER A 108 -19.49 -18.40 25.25
C SER A 108 -21.01 -18.43 25.23
N PHE A 109 -21.62 -17.62 24.38
CA PHE A 109 -23.06 -17.62 24.13
C PHE A 109 -23.36 -17.19 22.69
N GLN A 110 -24.61 -17.30 22.27
CA GLN A 110 -25.04 -16.89 20.94
C GLN A 110 -26.15 -15.84 21.02
N VAL A 111 -26.01 -14.77 20.25
CA VAL A 111 -27.10 -13.85 19.95
C VAL A 111 -27.76 -14.35 18.68
N GLN A 112 -28.98 -14.85 18.80
CA GLN A 112 -29.79 -15.32 17.68
C GLN A 112 -30.55 -14.14 17.06
N THR A 113 -31.03 -14.35 15.83
CA THR A 113 -31.94 -13.44 15.11
C THR A 113 -31.43 -12.00 14.94
N ALA A 114 -30.11 -11.83 14.86
CA ALA A 114 -29.49 -10.54 14.64
C ALA A 114 -29.62 -10.12 13.16
N GLU A 115 -30.62 -9.27 12.86
CA GLU A 115 -30.89 -8.75 11.52
C GLU A 115 -30.90 -7.22 11.53
N SER A 116 -30.30 -6.60 10.53
CA SER A 116 -30.30 -5.14 10.34
C SER A 116 -30.64 -4.79 8.90
N SER A 117 -31.41 -3.72 8.71
CA SER A 117 -31.75 -3.13 7.41
C SER A 117 -30.98 -1.85 7.10
N ALA A 118 -29.98 -1.50 7.93
CA ALA A 118 -29.18 -0.30 7.74
C ALA A 118 -28.30 -0.40 6.47
N SER A 119 -27.75 0.73 6.05
CA SER A 119 -26.76 0.75 4.96
C SER A 119 -25.43 0.13 5.41
N PRO A 120 -24.62 -0.41 4.49
CA PRO A 120 -23.34 -1.01 4.82
C PRO A 120 -22.45 -0.05 5.61
N THR A 121 -21.97 -0.53 6.76
CA THR A 121 -21.10 0.23 7.66
C THR A 121 -20.34 -0.73 8.56
N ALA A 122 -19.42 -0.20 9.34
CA ALA A 122 -18.57 -0.97 10.23
C ALA A 122 -18.56 -0.30 11.62
N ASP A 123 -18.73 -1.10 12.66
CA ASP A 123 -18.81 -0.63 14.05
C ASP A 123 -18.26 -1.71 15.02
N SER A 124 -18.42 -1.51 16.32
CA SER A 124 -18.01 -2.47 17.34
C SER A 124 -19.18 -2.93 18.21
N VAL A 125 -19.07 -4.15 18.71
CA VAL A 125 -19.85 -4.65 19.84
C VAL A 125 -19.08 -4.27 21.11
N THR A 126 -19.74 -3.61 22.06
CA THR A 126 -19.16 -3.31 23.37
C THR A 126 -19.83 -4.14 24.46
N VAL A 127 -19.05 -4.78 25.33
CA VAL A 127 -19.55 -5.51 26.50
C VAL A 127 -19.01 -4.86 27.77
N LEU A 128 -19.90 -4.35 28.62
CA LEU A 128 -19.59 -3.86 29.95
C LEU A 128 -19.66 -5.04 30.94
N LEU A 129 -18.69 -5.10 31.86
CA LEU A 129 -18.61 -6.12 32.89
C LEU A 129 -18.99 -5.50 34.24
N ASN A 130 -20.20 -5.81 34.72
CA ASN A 130 -20.74 -5.23 35.95
C ASN A 130 -20.72 -6.24 37.11
N ASN A 131 -20.35 -5.77 38.31
CA ASN A 131 -20.40 -6.54 39.56
C ASN A 131 -19.67 -7.90 39.54
N PHE A 132 -18.61 -8.04 38.75
CA PHE A 132 -17.67 -9.14 38.85
C PHE A 132 -16.59 -8.82 39.89
N GLN A 133 -16.13 -9.81 40.65
CA GLN A 133 -15.02 -9.58 41.59
C GLN A 133 -13.67 -9.79 40.88
N GLY A 134 -12.79 -8.79 41.01
CA GLY A 134 -11.45 -8.79 40.43
C GLY A 134 -11.08 -7.41 39.88
N SER A 135 -9.85 -7.26 39.40
CA SER A 135 -9.44 -6.08 38.62
C SER A 135 -9.76 -6.35 37.15
N LEU A 136 -10.92 -5.88 36.70
CA LEU A 136 -11.41 -6.11 35.34
C LEU A 136 -11.47 -4.81 34.55
N PRO A 137 -11.30 -4.88 33.21
CA PRO A 137 -11.66 -3.76 32.36
C PRO A 137 -13.15 -3.42 32.53
N PRO A 138 -13.53 -2.14 32.56
CA PRO A 138 -14.94 -1.75 32.64
C PRO A 138 -15.73 -2.19 31.40
N SER A 139 -15.06 -2.27 30.25
CA SER A 139 -15.64 -2.78 29.01
C SER A 139 -14.60 -3.43 28.09
N VAL A 140 -15.08 -4.30 27.20
CA VAL A 140 -14.31 -4.88 26.10
C VAL A 140 -15.07 -4.72 24.79
N GLN A 141 -14.35 -4.72 23.67
CA GLN A 141 -14.93 -4.50 22.35
C GLN A 141 -14.44 -5.53 21.34
N ALA A 142 -15.29 -5.80 20.34
CA ALA A 142 -14.95 -6.59 19.16
C ALA A 142 -15.60 -5.97 17.90
N PRO A 143 -14.92 -6.00 16.74
CA PRO A 143 -15.46 -5.43 15.52
C PRO A 143 -16.64 -6.25 14.99
N LEU A 144 -17.58 -5.58 14.32
CA LEU A 144 -18.62 -6.22 13.52
C LEU A 144 -19.02 -5.31 12.35
N ALA A 145 -18.97 -5.84 11.13
CA ALA A 145 -19.35 -5.13 9.92
C ALA A 145 -20.71 -5.59 9.38
N LEU A 146 -21.48 -4.65 8.84
CA LEU A 146 -22.69 -4.91 8.07
C LEU A 146 -22.39 -4.72 6.58
N ASN A 147 -22.40 -5.81 5.81
CA ASN A 147 -22.12 -5.79 4.37
C ASN A 147 -23.38 -6.06 3.55
N LYS A 148 -23.39 -5.66 2.27
CA LYS A 148 -24.36 -6.23 1.33
C LYS A 148 -24.18 -7.75 1.25
N ASN A 149 -25.30 -8.46 1.15
CA ASN A 149 -25.26 -9.91 0.96
C ASN A 149 -24.57 -10.25 -0.37
N PRO A 150 -23.53 -11.10 -0.40
CA PRO A 150 -22.87 -11.53 -1.61
C PRO A 150 -23.86 -12.09 -2.64
N GLN A 151 -23.68 -11.74 -3.91
CA GLN A 151 -24.57 -12.19 -5.00
C GLN A 151 -23.82 -13.10 -5.98
N PRO A 152 -24.45 -14.17 -6.49
CA PRO A 152 -23.88 -14.96 -7.57
C PRO A 152 -23.51 -14.09 -8.77
N GLY A 153 -22.28 -14.22 -9.25
CA GLY A 153 -21.76 -13.44 -10.39
C GLY A 153 -20.94 -12.21 -9.98
N ASN A 154 -20.98 -11.79 -8.71
CA ASN A 154 -20.07 -10.75 -8.22
C ASN A 154 -18.62 -11.24 -8.24
N ALA A 155 -17.71 -10.30 -8.49
CA ALA A 155 -16.27 -10.50 -8.35
C ALA A 155 -15.84 -10.38 -6.88
N LYS A 156 -14.65 -10.91 -6.55
CA LYS A 156 -14.10 -10.84 -5.18
C LYS A 156 -12.91 -9.89 -5.13
N LEU A 157 -12.94 -8.92 -4.23
CA LEU A 157 -11.81 -8.02 -4.02
C LEU A 157 -10.57 -8.77 -3.55
N THR A 158 -10.72 -9.85 -2.79
CA THR A 158 -9.60 -10.69 -2.29
C THR A 158 -8.77 -11.33 -3.39
N ASP A 159 -9.30 -11.44 -4.61
CA ASP A 159 -8.58 -12.03 -5.74
C ASP A 159 -7.62 -11.03 -6.39
N VAL A 160 -7.81 -9.72 -6.12
CA VAL A 160 -7.12 -8.63 -6.82
C VAL A 160 -6.52 -7.58 -5.89
N LEU A 161 -6.91 -7.55 -4.61
CA LEU A 161 -6.54 -6.51 -3.67
C LEU A 161 -5.85 -7.12 -2.44
N GLN A 162 -4.66 -6.61 -2.14
CA GLN A 162 -3.95 -6.84 -0.90
C GLN A 162 -4.12 -5.61 0.02
N VAL A 163 -4.45 -5.86 1.29
CA VAL A 163 -4.61 -4.84 2.32
C VAL A 163 -3.62 -5.11 3.45
N SER A 164 -2.85 -4.11 3.86
CA SER A 164 -1.82 -4.27 4.89
C SER A 164 -1.52 -2.97 5.64
N LEU A 165 -0.93 -3.10 6.83
CA LEU A 165 -0.35 -1.98 7.58
C LEU A 165 1.17 -1.96 7.42
N ASP A 166 1.74 -0.77 7.25
CA ASP A 166 3.19 -0.61 7.42
C ASP A 166 3.60 -0.94 8.84
N SER A 167 4.80 -1.48 9.02
CA SER A 167 5.36 -1.79 10.33
C SER A 167 4.45 -2.68 11.20
N GLN A 168 3.57 -3.50 10.58
CA GLN A 168 2.56 -4.30 11.29
C GLN A 168 1.62 -3.48 12.19
N GLY A 169 1.43 -2.19 11.90
CA GLY A 169 0.56 -1.33 12.69
C GLY A 169 1.08 -1.04 14.10
N ASN A 170 2.41 -1.00 14.32
CA ASN A 170 2.96 -0.69 15.64
C ASN A 170 2.57 0.71 16.14
N VAL A 171 2.14 0.79 17.40
CA VAL A 171 1.84 2.04 18.11
C VAL A 171 2.58 2.05 19.43
N ILE A 172 3.18 3.18 19.80
CA ILE A 172 3.85 3.36 21.07
C ILE A 172 2.90 4.05 22.05
N VAL A 173 2.67 3.39 23.19
CA VAL A 173 1.82 3.90 24.26
C VAL A 173 2.50 5.09 24.94
N SER A 174 1.74 6.17 25.10
CA SER A 174 2.15 7.40 25.76
C SER A 174 2.26 7.22 27.28
N PRO A 175 3.39 7.57 27.90
CA PRO A 175 3.49 7.68 29.35
C PRO A 175 2.57 8.77 29.91
N ALA A 176 2.28 8.69 31.21
CA ALA A 176 1.48 9.72 31.88
C ALA A 176 2.18 11.08 31.81
N GLY A 177 1.49 12.08 31.25
CA GLY A 177 2.03 13.44 31.08
C GLY A 177 2.95 13.63 29.87
N ASP A 178 3.15 12.60 29.05
CA ASP A 178 4.06 12.62 27.90
C ASP A 178 3.37 12.05 26.64
N PRO A 179 2.63 12.90 25.90
CA PRO A 179 1.86 12.48 24.74
C PRO A 179 2.78 12.15 23.55
N LEU A 180 2.89 10.86 23.23
CA LEU A 180 3.64 10.38 22.07
C LEU A 180 2.69 10.29 20.87
N GLN A 181 2.95 11.08 19.84
CA GLN A 181 2.22 10.98 18.58
C GLN A 181 2.69 9.77 17.78
N ASN A 182 1.74 9.03 17.21
CA ASN A 182 1.99 7.91 16.33
C ASN A 182 1.28 8.13 14.99
N THR A 183 1.78 7.47 13.95
CA THR A 183 1.09 7.40 12.65
C THR A 183 1.08 5.96 12.16
N ILE A 184 -0.08 5.48 11.75
CA ILE A 184 -0.25 4.18 11.09
C ILE A 184 -0.49 4.43 9.60
N PHE A 185 0.12 3.63 8.75
CA PHE A 185 -0.11 3.68 7.30
C PHE A 185 -0.84 2.42 6.83
N LEU A 186 -1.97 2.62 6.15
CA LEU A 186 -2.78 1.58 5.52
C LEU A 186 -2.48 1.55 4.02
N ASN A 187 -2.01 0.41 3.52
CA ASN A 187 -1.74 0.19 2.10
C ASN A 187 -2.84 -0.65 1.47
N LEU A 188 -3.38 -0.13 0.36
CA LEU A 188 -4.27 -0.85 -0.53
C LEU A 188 -3.54 -1.07 -1.86
N LYS A 189 -3.17 -2.33 -2.14
CA LYS A 189 -2.37 -2.69 -3.31
C LYS A 189 -3.17 -3.57 -4.25
N ASN A 190 -3.35 -3.12 -5.48
CA ASN A 190 -3.81 -3.99 -6.57
C ASN A 190 -2.68 -4.95 -6.95
N ILE A 191 -2.94 -6.24 -6.84
CA ILE A 191 -1.99 -7.32 -7.17
C ILE A 191 -2.30 -7.97 -8.52
N SER A 192 -3.33 -7.50 -9.21
CA SER A 192 -3.73 -8.03 -10.51
C SER A 192 -3.09 -7.26 -11.67
N GLN A 193 -3.17 -7.85 -12.87
CA GLN A 193 -2.67 -7.24 -14.12
C GLN A 193 -3.66 -6.23 -14.72
N GLN A 194 -4.79 -5.98 -14.08
CA GLN A 194 -5.82 -5.07 -14.54
C GLN A 194 -6.19 -4.10 -13.42
N PRO A 195 -6.63 -2.87 -13.72
CA PRO A 195 -7.12 -1.97 -12.66
C PRO A 195 -8.30 -2.58 -11.91
N ILE A 196 -8.56 -2.07 -10.69
CA ILE A 196 -9.72 -2.51 -9.91
C ILE A 196 -11.02 -2.26 -10.69
N TYR A 197 -11.13 -1.14 -11.40
CA TYR A 197 -12.24 -0.89 -12.32
C TYR A 197 -11.79 -0.86 -13.79
N GLN A 198 -12.41 -1.69 -14.62
CA GLN A 198 -12.03 -2.01 -16.00
C GLN A 198 -13.04 -1.46 -17.03
N GLY A 199 -14.07 -0.74 -16.58
CA GLY A 199 -15.11 -0.22 -17.46
C GLY A 199 -14.62 0.89 -18.41
N GLY A 200 -15.35 1.02 -19.52
CA GLY A 200 -15.18 2.10 -20.48
C GLY A 200 -15.60 3.46 -19.92
N ASN A 201 -16.67 3.49 -19.11
CA ASN A 201 -17.24 4.70 -18.50
C ASN A 201 -16.70 4.95 -17.08
N MET A 202 -17.10 6.05 -16.43
CA MET A 202 -16.87 6.19 -14.98
C MET A 202 -17.79 5.24 -14.22
N TRP A 203 -17.27 4.65 -13.15
CA TRP A 203 -18.05 3.82 -12.23
C TRP A 203 -19.22 4.59 -11.60
N THR A 204 -20.30 3.87 -11.25
CA THR A 204 -21.56 4.44 -10.71
C THR A 204 -21.90 3.94 -9.29
N GLY A 205 -21.12 3.00 -8.73
CA GLY A 205 -21.41 2.28 -7.49
C GLY A 205 -21.11 3.02 -6.17
N ASN A 206 -20.62 4.26 -6.22
CA ASN A 206 -20.13 5.03 -5.07
C ASN A 206 -19.14 4.23 -4.19
N PRO A 207 -18.00 3.76 -4.76
CA PRO A 207 -17.00 2.99 -4.04
C PRO A 207 -16.52 3.76 -2.80
N VAL A 208 -16.56 3.09 -1.66
CA VAL A 208 -16.22 3.67 -0.36
C VAL A 208 -15.49 2.67 0.52
N VAL A 209 -14.43 3.14 1.16
CA VAL A 209 -13.71 2.39 2.19
C VAL A 209 -13.98 3.05 3.54
N ASN A 210 -14.64 2.34 4.44
CA ASN A 210 -14.84 2.78 5.81
C ASN A 210 -13.73 2.20 6.69
N VAL A 211 -13.07 3.05 7.46
CA VAL A 211 -12.02 2.65 8.41
C VAL A 211 -12.42 3.04 9.81
N THR A 212 -12.31 2.11 10.75
CA THR A 212 -12.52 2.31 12.18
C THR A 212 -11.52 1.49 12.99
N PHE A 213 -11.39 1.80 14.27
CA PHE A 213 -10.54 1.06 15.22
C PHE A 213 -11.39 0.55 16.39
N VAL A 214 -10.80 -0.28 17.23
CA VAL A 214 -11.38 -0.59 18.55
C VAL A 214 -11.10 0.58 19.50
N TYR A 215 -12.13 1.13 20.13
CA TYR A 215 -12.04 2.31 20.99
C TYR A 215 -12.26 1.97 22.46
N GLY A 216 -11.96 2.93 23.33
CA GLY A 216 -12.11 2.79 24.79
C GLY A 216 -10.82 2.99 25.57
N SER A 217 -10.82 2.59 26.83
CA SER A 217 -9.76 2.87 27.80
C SER A 217 -8.89 1.66 28.18
N THR A 218 -9.08 0.52 27.52
CA THR A 218 -8.49 -0.77 27.93
C THR A 218 -7.37 -1.23 27.00
N SER A 219 -6.66 -2.30 27.36
CA SER A 219 -5.55 -2.82 26.54
C SER A 219 -5.95 -3.19 25.11
N GLY A 220 -7.21 -3.60 24.90
CA GLY A 220 -7.76 -3.93 23.58
C GLY A 220 -8.12 -2.72 22.71
N SER A 221 -8.09 -1.51 23.26
CA SER A 221 -8.52 -0.27 22.57
C SER A 221 -7.33 0.55 22.08
N LEU A 222 -7.43 1.15 20.89
CA LEU A 222 -6.43 2.10 20.40
C LEU A 222 -6.44 3.40 21.22
N ALA A 223 -7.63 4.00 21.40
CA ALA A 223 -7.82 5.26 22.12
C ALA A 223 -9.29 5.42 22.55
N PRO A 224 -9.58 6.21 23.61
CA PRO A 224 -10.94 6.52 24.03
C PRO A 224 -11.66 7.50 23.08
N ASP A 225 -12.98 7.38 22.96
CA ASP A 225 -13.84 8.14 22.03
C ASP A 225 -15.02 8.84 22.72
N ASN A 226 -14.90 9.08 24.01
CA ASN A 226 -16.00 9.41 24.93
C ASN A 226 -16.72 10.75 24.64
N ASP A 227 -16.02 11.76 24.12
CA ASP A 227 -16.60 13.10 23.84
C ASP A 227 -16.14 13.62 22.48
N LYS A 228 -17.04 13.50 21.48
CA LYS A 228 -16.81 14.00 20.12
C LYS A 228 -16.89 15.52 20.00
N SER A 229 -17.51 16.20 20.96
CA SER A 229 -17.77 17.65 20.93
C SER A 229 -16.63 18.47 21.54
N ALA A 230 -15.91 17.88 22.49
CA ALA A 230 -14.72 18.45 23.12
C ALA A 230 -13.62 17.38 23.32
N PRO A 231 -13.04 16.86 22.22
CA PRO A 231 -12.10 15.75 22.31
C PRO A 231 -10.79 16.17 22.99
N VAL A 232 -10.52 15.54 24.13
CA VAL A 232 -9.27 15.75 24.89
C VAL A 232 -8.07 15.12 24.20
N GLN A 233 -6.86 15.48 24.62
CA GLN A 233 -5.63 14.83 24.16
C GLN A 233 -5.70 13.31 24.35
N GLY A 234 -5.31 12.55 23.32
CA GLY A 234 -5.42 11.10 23.31
C GLY A 234 -6.81 10.56 22.97
N SER A 235 -7.78 11.43 22.65
CA SER A 235 -9.05 10.97 22.10
C SER A 235 -8.93 10.52 20.64
N ALA A 236 -9.62 9.42 20.30
CA ALA A 236 -9.70 8.89 18.95
C ALA A 236 -10.32 9.89 17.93
N TRP A 237 -11.13 10.84 18.38
CA TRP A 237 -11.68 11.92 17.54
C TRP A 237 -10.63 12.91 17.03
N ASN A 238 -9.45 12.93 17.64
CA ASN A 238 -8.32 13.77 17.22
C ASN A 238 -7.46 13.11 16.14
N ILE A 239 -7.62 11.81 15.88
CA ILE A 239 -6.85 11.09 14.86
C ILE A 239 -7.17 11.66 13.47
N ARG A 240 -6.14 11.89 12.66
CA ARG A 240 -6.26 12.50 11.33
C ARG A 240 -5.88 11.52 10.23
N GLY A 241 -6.89 11.14 9.45
CA GLY A 241 -6.77 10.41 8.20
C GLY A 241 -6.36 11.33 7.04
N GLY A 242 -5.46 10.85 6.19
CA GLY A 242 -5.00 11.56 5.00
C GLY A 242 -4.48 10.61 3.93
N VAL A 243 -4.27 11.11 2.72
CA VAL A 243 -3.61 10.37 1.64
C VAL A 243 -2.10 10.59 1.76
N ALA A 244 -1.36 9.54 2.06
CA ALA A 244 0.09 9.62 2.24
C ALA A 244 0.84 9.43 0.92
N ILE A 245 0.39 8.48 0.10
CA ILE A 245 0.94 8.21 -1.23
C ILE A 245 -0.25 7.92 -2.16
N SER A 246 -0.50 8.83 -3.10
CA SER A 246 -1.55 8.66 -4.10
C SER A 246 -1.03 8.16 -5.44
N GLN A 247 0.21 8.53 -5.81
CA GLN A 247 0.68 8.51 -7.20
C GLN A 247 -0.41 9.14 -8.11
N ASN A 248 -0.87 8.46 -9.16
CA ASN A 248 -1.95 8.95 -10.01
C ASN A 248 -3.36 8.55 -9.52
N ASN A 249 -3.49 7.83 -8.40
CA ASN A 249 -4.78 7.47 -7.81
C ASN A 249 -5.32 8.63 -6.98
N ALA A 250 -6.15 9.49 -7.58
CA ALA A 250 -6.82 10.56 -6.83
C ALA A 250 -7.86 9.97 -5.86
N TRP A 251 -7.69 10.26 -4.56
CA TRP A 251 -8.58 9.83 -3.47
C TRP A 251 -8.75 10.95 -2.45
N THR A 252 -9.85 10.90 -1.71
CA THR A 252 -10.16 11.81 -0.61
C THR A 252 -10.38 11.04 0.68
N VAL A 253 -9.97 11.63 1.80
CA VAL A 253 -10.23 11.12 3.14
C VAL A 253 -11.13 12.10 3.88
N THR A 254 -12.31 11.63 4.29
CA THR A 254 -13.21 12.35 5.17
C THR A 254 -12.93 11.93 6.60
N ASN A 255 -12.52 12.88 7.42
CA ASN A 255 -12.26 12.67 8.84
C ASN A 255 -13.56 12.71 9.66
N PRO A 256 -13.67 11.93 10.74
CA PRO A 256 -14.75 12.07 11.70
C PRO A 256 -14.66 13.43 12.39
N GLY A 257 -15.81 13.95 12.82
CA GLY A 257 -15.90 15.25 13.51
C GLY A 257 -17.14 15.34 14.39
N ALA A 258 -17.23 16.42 15.15
CA ALA A 258 -18.29 16.64 16.14
C ALA A 258 -19.72 16.54 15.57
N SER A 259 -19.90 16.93 14.30
CA SER A 259 -21.18 16.84 13.58
C SER A 259 -21.47 15.48 12.94
N SER A 260 -20.57 14.50 13.07
CA SER A 260 -20.77 13.16 12.55
C SER A 260 -21.99 12.51 13.22
N PRO A 261 -22.89 11.85 12.47
CA PRO A 261 -23.97 11.08 13.06
C PRO A 261 -23.45 9.83 13.78
N ASN A 262 -22.25 9.36 13.46
CA ASN A 262 -21.65 8.20 14.10
C ASN A 262 -21.24 8.55 15.55
N PRO A 263 -21.46 7.65 16.52
CA PRO A 263 -21.06 7.81 17.91
C PRO A 263 -19.59 7.45 18.14
N HIS A 264 -18.98 6.79 17.16
CA HIS A 264 -17.59 6.36 17.15
C HIS A 264 -16.88 7.00 15.95
N PRO A 265 -15.57 7.31 16.04
CA PRO A 265 -14.79 7.79 14.91
C PRO A 265 -14.85 6.79 13.74
N LEU A 266 -15.15 7.29 12.55
CA LEU A 266 -15.19 6.54 11.30
C LEU A 266 -14.59 7.42 10.21
N TRP A 267 -13.56 6.92 9.54
CA TRP A 267 -12.98 7.59 8.36
C TRP A 267 -13.57 7.00 7.10
N THR A 268 -13.84 7.85 6.13
CA THR A 268 -14.37 7.45 4.83
C THR A 268 -13.35 7.81 3.76
N LEU A 269 -12.82 6.79 3.07
CA LEU A 269 -11.89 6.94 1.96
C LEU A 269 -12.63 6.69 0.66
N GLN A 270 -12.53 7.62 -0.30
CA GLN A 270 -13.23 7.52 -1.58
C GLN A 270 -12.30 7.87 -2.74
N PRO A 271 -12.31 7.11 -3.85
CA PRO A 271 -11.65 7.55 -5.06
C PRO A 271 -12.36 8.79 -5.60
N ALA A 272 -11.60 9.75 -6.13
CA ALA A 272 -12.18 10.92 -6.77
C ALA A 272 -13.04 10.51 -7.97
N ASN A 273 -14.08 11.28 -8.28
CA ASN A 273 -14.93 11.06 -9.46
C ASN A 273 -14.20 11.25 -10.81
N THR A 274 -12.91 11.57 -10.79
CA THR A 274 -11.99 11.58 -11.93
C THR A 274 -11.10 10.34 -11.99
N ASN A 275 -11.01 9.57 -10.90
CA ASN A 275 -10.20 8.37 -10.80
C ASN A 275 -10.98 7.16 -11.32
N LYS A 276 -10.94 6.96 -12.64
CA LYS A 276 -11.66 5.85 -13.29
C LYS A 276 -11.18 4.47 -12.84
N GLN A 277 -9.88 4.30 -12.68
CA GLN A 277 -9.26 3.00 -12.39
C GLN A 277 -9.43 2.56 -10.94
N ILE A 278 -9.79 3.48 -10.03
CA ILE A 278 -9.87 3.33 -8.57
C ILE A 278 -8.48 3.06 -7.97
N ILE A 279 -7.89 1.91 -8.28
CA ILE A 279 -6.47 1.61 -8.07
C ILE A 279 -5.95 0.99 -9.37
N GLY A 280 -4.94 1.64 -9.96
CA GLY A 280 -4.34 1.28 -11.24
C GLY A 280 -3.48 0.01 -11.20
N THR A 281 -2.52 -0.09 -12.12
CA THR A 281 -1.57 -1.22 -12.23
C THR A 281 -0.15 -0.68 -12.38
N GLY A 282 0.86 -1.56 -12.31
CA GLY A 282 2.27 -1.15 -12.42
C GLY A 282 2.64 -0.17 -11.31
N ASP A 283 3.16 1.00 -11.69
CA ASP A 283 3.52 2.04 -10.73
C ASP A 283 2.30 2.54 -9.97
N ASP A 284 1.12 2.62 -10.58
CA ASP A 284 -0.13 3.10 -9.96
C ASP A 284 -0.91 2.02 -9.20
N ALA A 285 -0.29 0.85 -8.94
CA ALA A 285 -0.94 -0.27 -8.29
C ALA A 285 -1.13 -0.11 -6.78
N ASN A 286 -0.64 0.97 -6.17
CA ASN A 286 -0.68 1.16 -4.73
C ASN A 286 -1.27 2.52 -4.34
N ILE A 287 -2.01 2.53 -3.23
CA ILE A 287 -2.37 3.74 -2.51
C ILE A 287 -2.15 3.54 -1.02
N THR A 288 -1.60 4.57 -0.37
CA THR A 288 -1.30 4.55 1.06
C THR A 288 -2.04 5.68 1.75
N PHE A 289 -2.77 5.36 2.81
CA PHE A 289 -3.44 6.31 3.69
C PHE A 289 -2.71 6.38 5.03
N SER A 290 -2.57 7.58 5.59
CA SER A 290 -2.03 7.80 6.93
C SER A 290 -3.14 8.06 7.93
N PHE A 291 -3.05 7.46 9.11
CA PHE A 291 -3.82 7.81 10.30
C PHE A 291 -2.84 8.33 11.34
N SER A 292 -2.78 9.66 11.46
CA SER A 292 -1.82 10.43 12.26
C SER A 292 -2.46 11.00 13.53
N ASP A 293 -1.67 11.67 14.36
CA ASP A 293 -2.09 12.23 15.66
C ASP A 293 -2.63 11.17 16.64
N ILE A 294 -2.21 9.90 16.48
CA ILE A 294 -2.57 8.82 17.39
C ILE A 294 -1.74 8.98 18.67
N ILE A 295 -2.38 9.44 19.74
CA ILE A 295 -1.82 9.46 21.09
C ILE A 295 -2.60 8.42 21.90
N SER A 296 -1.96 7.30 22.23
CA SER A 296 -2.59 6.20 22.94
C SER A 296 -2.12 6.16 24.39
N PHE A 297 -3.01 6.46 25.35
CA PHE A 297 -2.77 6.28 26.78
C PHE A 297 -3.27 4.93 27.30
N THR A 298 -3.87 4.12 26.43
CA THR A 298 -4.41 2.81 26.82
C THR A 298 -3.26 1.82 27.02
N PRO A 299 -3.38 0.84 27.94
CA PRO A 299 -2.30 -0.11 28.23
C PRO A 299 -1.77 -0.83 26.98
N PRO A 300 -0.50 -1.26 26.95
CA PRO A 300 0.06 -2.02 25.82
C PRO A 300 -0.71 -3.33 25.59
N GLY A 301 -0.67 -3.83 24.35
CA GLY A 301 -1.45 -4.99 23.91
C GLY A 301 -1.88 -4.90 22.45
N HIS A 302 -2.56 -5.94 21.98
CA HIS A 302 -3.11 -5.98 20.63
C HIS A 302 -4.43 -5.20 20.57
N THR A 303 -4.64 -4.49 19.47
CA THR A 303 -5.91 -3.85 19.10
C THR A 303 -6.14 -4.04 17.60
N GLN A 304 -7.27 -3.59 17.07
CA GLN A 304 -7.65 -3.88 15.69
C GLN A 304 -8.05 -2.61 14.92
N MET A 305 -7.67 -2.57 13.64
CA MET A 305 -8.24 -1.70 12.62
C MET A 305 -9.20 -2.54 11.77
N MET A 306 -10.38 -2.01 11.50
CA MET A 306 -11.34 -2.59 10.57
C MET A 306 -11.43 -1.73 9.32
N VAL A 307 -11.29 -2.36 8.15
CA VAL A 307 -11.31 -1.73 6.83
C VAL A 307 -12.40 -2.39 5.98
N GLN A 308 -13.53 -1.71 5.79
CA GLN A 308 -14.67 -2.21 5.03
C GLN A 308 -14.73 -1.56 3.65
N PHE A 309 -14.87 -2.37 2.61
CA PHE A 309 -15.07 -1.97 1.23
C PHE A 309 -16.53 -2.19 0.83
N SER A 310 -17.18 -1.16 0.28
CA SER A 310 -18.54 -1.28 -0.25
C SER A 310 -18.71 -0.47 -1.54
N GLY A 311 -19.59 -0.95 -2.43
CA GLY A 311 -19.95 -0.23 -3.66
C GLY A 311 -18.91 -0.26 -4.78
N PHE A 312 -17.91 -1.14 -4.67
CA PHE A 312 -16.90 -1.31 -5.72
C PHE A 312 -17.48 -2.09 -6.90
N MET A 313 -17.14 -1.64 -8.11
CA MET A 313 -17.49 -2.31 -9.36
C MET A 313 -16.20 -2.78 -10.04
N LYS A 314 -16.26 -3.92 -10.72
CA LYS A 314 -15.19 -4.40 -11.60
C LYS A 314 -15.31 -3.77 -12.99
N ASP A 315 -16.53 -3.63 -13.48
CA ASP A 315 -16.87 -3.00 -14.76
C ASP A 315 -18.31 -2.44 -14.67
N GLU A 316 -18.92 -2.02 -15.78
CA GLU A 316 -20.27 -1.43 -15.78
C GLU A 316 -21.37 -2.36 -15.29
N THR A 317 -21.17 -3.68 -15.33
CA THR A 317 -22.23 -4.67 -15.04
C THR A 317 -21.88 -5.60 -13.89
N THR A 318 -20.61 -5.70 -13.52
CA THR A 318 -20.10 -6.63 -12.52
C THR A 318 -19.69 -5.88 -11.27
N ALA A 319 -20.41 -6.13 -10.16
CA ALA A 319 -20.05 -5.62 -8.85
C ALA A 319 -18.97 -6.49 -8.20
N TYR A 320 -18.20 -5.90 -7.29
CA TYR A 320 -17.49 -6.66 -6.28
C TYR A 320 -18.40 -6.92 -5.09
N ASP A 321 -18.24 -8.07 -4.44
CA ASP A 321 -18.81 -8.29 -3.11
C ASP A 321 -18.21 -7.30 -2.10
N ASP A 322 -19.07 -6.77 -1.23
CA ASP A 322 -18.64 -5.99 -0.07
C ASP A 322 -17.72 -6.87 0.81
N MET A 323 -16.61 -6.30 1.28
CA MET A 323 -15.55 -7.04 1.97
C MET A 323 -15.07 -6.29 3.21
N VAL A 324 -14.63 -7.01 4.24
CA VAL A 324 -13.98 -6.41 5.40
C VAL A 324 -12.63 -7.07 5.65
N PHE A 325 -11.65 -6.26 6.04
CA PHE A 325 -10.37 -6.72 6.56
C PHE A 325 -10.27 -6.26 8.02
N VAL A 326 -9.86 -7.16 8.90
CA VAL A 326 -9.50 -6.84 10.29
C VAL A 326 -7.99 -6.99 10.41
N LEU A 327 -7.30 -5.88 10.66
CA LEU A 327 -5.85 -5.79 10.75
C LEU A 327 -5.44 -5.61 12.21
N ASP A 328 -4.42 -6.34 12.64
CA ASP A 328 -3.88 -6.23 13.99
C ASP A 328 -2.98 -5.00 14.12
N ILE A 329 -3.05 -4.34 15.27
CA ILE A 329 -2.21 -3.21 15.68
C ILE A 329 -1.57 -3.61 17.00
N VAL A 330 -0.24 -3.54 17.06
CA VAL A 330 0.51 -3.89 18.27
C VAL A 330 0.86 -2.62 19.02
N LYS A 331 0.23 -2.40 20.18
CA LYS A 331 0.63 -1.32 21.09
C LYS A 331 1.76 -1.78 21.99
N GLN A 332 2.87 -1.06 21.95
CA GLN A 332 4.07 -1.36 22.71
C GLN A 332 4.33 -0.25 23.74
N GLN A 333 4.90 -0.64 24.88
CA GLN A 333 5.39 0.33 25.85
C GLN A 333 6.49 1.17 25.20
N ALA A 334 6.46 2.49 25.41
CA ALA A 334 7.59 3.34 25.05
C ALA A 334 8.88 2.81 25.71
N PRO A 335 10.00 2.71 24.98
CA PRO A 335 11.28 2.37 25.57
C PRO A 335 11.58 3.30 26.75
N PRO A 336 12.19 2.81 27.84
CA PRO A 336 12.48 3.63 29.02
C PRO A 336 13.56 4.68 28.76
N THR A 337 14.24 4.62 27.61
CA THR A 337 15.34 5.51 27.22
C THR A 337 15.02 6.22 25.91
N ARG A 338 15.41 7.49 25.83
CA ARG A 338 15.38 8.34 24.64
C ARG A 338 16.05 7.65 23.45
N GLY A 339 15.60 7.92 22.23
CA GLY A 339 16.19 7.34 21.02
C GLY A 339 15.22 7.16 19.85
N LEU A 340 15.70 6.51 18.80
CA LEU A 340 14.91 6.07 17.65
C LEU A 340 13.95 4.95 18.06
N LEU A 341 12.73 5.01 17.52
CA LEU A 341 11.69 4.02 17.73
C LEU A 341 11.45 3.19 16.45
N ASN A 342 11.51 3.81 15.26
CA ASN A 342 11.39 3.14 13.97
C ASN A 342 12.24 3.85 12.89
N PHE A 343 12.66 3.12 11.86
CA PHE A 343 13.39 3.64 10.70
C PHE A 343 13.11 2.78 9.45
N PHE A 344 12.51 3.37 8.42
CA PHE A 344 12.01 2.66 7.25
C PHE A 344 11.93 3.55 5.99
N SER A 345 11.60 2.95 4.85
CA SER A 345 11.14 3.63 3.64
C SER A 345 9.76 3.09 3.26
N PRO A 346 8.88 3.88 2.61
CA PRO A 346 7.60 3.37 2.09
C PRO A 346 7.73 2.19 1.13
N THR A 347 8.85 2.07 0.41
CA THR A 347 9.15 0.93 -0.45
C THR A 347 10.54 0.36 -0.14
N PRO A 348 10.72 -0.97 -0.18
CA PRO A 348 12.02 -1.60 0.00
C PRO A 348 12.76 -1.84 -1.32
N ILE A 349 12.13 -1.67 -2.48
CA ILE A 349 12.73 -1.92 -3.80
C ILE A 349 12.58 -0.67 -4.67
N PHE A 350 13.68 -0.26 -5.31
CA PHE A 350 13.74 0.93 -6.16
C PHE A 350 14.28 0.57 -7.53
N GLN A 351 13.53 0.87 -8.60
CA GLN A 351 13.99 0.60 -9.96
C GLN A 351 15.01 1.66 -10.39
N VAL A 352 16.13 1.20 -10.94
CA VAL A 352 17.14 2.09 -11.54
C VAL A 352 16.99 2.03 -13.05
N THR A 353 16.42 3.09 -13.61
CA THR A 353 16.11 3.21 -15.04
C THR A 353 17.20 3.95 -15.83
N GLN A 354 18.04 4.73 -15.13
CA GLN A 354 19.17 5.44 -15.71
C GLN A 354 20.43 5.18 -14.87
N PRO A 355 21.53 4.70 -15.47
CA PRO A 355 22.71 4.26 -14.73
C PRO A 355 23.51 5.40 -14.08
N THR A 356 23.31 6.64 -14.53
CA THR A 356 24.05 7.82 -14.08
C THR A 356 23.18 8.86 -13.38
N ALA A 357 21.86 8.67 -13.34
CA ALA A 357 20.97 9.58 -12.63
C ALA A 357 20.97 9.26 -11.14
N ASP A 358 20.90 10.31 -10.33
CA ASP A 358 20.74 10.17 -8.89
C ASP A 358 19.43 9.45 -8.56
N ILE A 359 19.51 8.56 -7.57
CA ILE A 359 18.39 7.75 -7.09
C ILE A 359 17.94 8.35 -5.75
N GLN A 360 16.68 8.76 -5.68
CA GLN A 360 16.08 9.32 -4.48
C GLN A 360 15.42 8.22 -3.65
N ILE A 361 15.85 8.08 -2.40
CA ILE A 361 15.32 7.10 -1.45
C ILE A 361 14.58 7.83 -0.32
N PRO A 362 13.23 7.82 -0.29
CA PRO A 362 12.47 8.42 0.80
C PRO A 362 12.64 7.58 2.07
N LEU A 363 13.17 8.19 3.12
CA LEU A 363 13.38 7.58 4.43
C LEU A 363 12.51 8.26 5.47
N ARG A 364 12.01 7.48 6.42
CA ARG A 364 11.19 7.91 7.54
C ARG A 364 11.68 7.30 8.83
N TRP A 365 11.61 8.06 9.92
CA TRP A 365 11.89 7.54 11.26
C TRP A 365 11.00 8.19 12.29
N THR A 366 10.82 7.50 13.40
CA THR A 366 10.10 7.98 14.58
C THR A 366 11.06 7.93 15.76
N MET A 367 10.95 8.88 16.69
CA MET A 367 11.92 9.00 17.78
C MET A 367 11.34 9.71 18.99
N PHE A 368 11.96 9.46 20.14
CA PHE A 368 11.58 10.00 21.44
C PHE A 368 12.76 10.81 22.01
N ASP A 369 12.57 12.13 22.16
CA ASP A 369 13.51 13.02 22.86
C ASP A 369 14.96 12.95 22.34
N VAL A 370 15.11 13.00 21.01
CA VAL A 370 16.41 12.96 20.32
C VAL A 370 16.80 14.37 19.87
N ALA A 371 18.07 14.76 20.06
CA ALA A 371 18.57 16.09 19.71
C ALA A 371 19.25 16.15 18.34
N SER A 372 19.73 15.03 17.83
CA SER A 372 20.15 14.90 16.44
C SER A 372 20.16 13.45 16.00
N VAL A 373 20.00 13.24 14.69
CA VAL A 373 20.24 11.94 14.07
C VAL A 373 21.32 12.06 13.00
N THR A 374 22.10 11.01 12.83
CA THR A 374 23.07 10.87 11.74
C THR A 374 22.65 9.72 10.84
N LEU A 375 22.35 10.03 9.58
CA LEU A 375 22.07 9.06 8.54
C LEU A 375 23.37 8.66 7.85
N ILE A 376 23.68 7.37 7.89
CA ILE A 376 24.86 6.77 7.28
C ILE A 376 24.38 5.78 6.22
N THR A 377 25.05 5.74 5.07
CA THR A 377 24.80 4.71 4.05
C THR A 377 26.02 3.80 3.93
N ALA A 378 25.79 2.52 3.66
CA ALA A 378 26.85 1.57 3.36
C ALA A 378 27.38 1.70 1.92
N LEU A 379 26.91 2.70 1.15
CA LEU A 379 27.31 2.91 -0.23
C LEU A 379 28.55 3.80 -0.29
N PRO A 380 29.66 3.35 -0.91
CA PRO A 380 30.89 4.13 -0.98
C PRO A 380 30.66 5.48 -1.66
N GLY A 381 31.24 6.55 -1.08
CA GLY A 381 31.18 7.90 -1.64
C GLY A 381 29.93 8.71 -1.26
N VAL A 382 29.00 8.15 -0.49
CA VAL A 382 27.88 8.90 0.09
C VAL A 382 28.23 9.31 1.52
N GLU A 383 28.37 10.61 1.75
CA GLU A 383 28.71 11.16 3.06
C GLU A 383 27.55 11.06 4.07
N PRO A 384 27.83 10.85 5.36
CA PRO A 384 26.81 10.90 6.40
C PRO A 384 26.12 12.27 6.46
N VAL A 385 24.80 12.25 6.66
CA VAL A 385 23.99 13.48 6.79
C VAL A 385 23.49 13.60 8.23
N VAL A 386 23.63 14.78 8.83
CA VAL A 386 23.17 15.06 10.19
C VAL A 386 21.92 15.93 10.15
N TYR A 387 20.89 15.50 10.86
CA TYR A 387 19.64 16.25 11.03
C TYR A 387 19.50 16.68 12.50
N PRO A 388 19.55 17.99 12.80
CA PRO A 388 19.45 18.50 14.17
C PRO A 388 17.99 18.75 14.59
N TYR A 389 17.70 18.50 15.88
CA TYR A 389 16.42 18.78 16.53
C TYR A 389 16.68 19.63 17.79
N PRO A 390 16.77 20.96 17.66
CA PRO A 390 17.22 21.84 18.73
C PRO A 390 16.28 21.91 19.94
N ASN A 391 15.03 21.49 19.78
CA ASN A 391 14.06 21.31 20.86
C ASN A 391 13.62 19.85 20.87
N PRO A 392 14.38 18.93 21.50
CA PRO A 392 14.04 17.52 21.53
C PRO A 392 12.63 17.32 22.07
N ALA A 393 11.80 16.65 21.29
CA ALA A 393 10.45 16.28 21.64
C ALA A 393 10.16 14.91 20.98
N PRO A 394 9.15 14.18 21.46
CA PRO A 394 8.60 13.06 20.72
C PRO A 394 8.14 13.53 19.34
N ILE A 395 8.53 12.82 18.28
CA ILE A 395 8.01 13.08 16.94
C ILE A 395 7.37 11.82 16.36
N ALA A 396 6.20 12.01 15.75
CA ALA A 396 5.43 10.93 15.13
C ALA A 396 6.18 10.30 13.97
N TYR A 397 6.82 11.14 13.15
CA TYR A 397 7.83 10.78 12.18
C TYR A 397 8.55 12.04 11.67
N ASP A 398 9.76 11.87 11.14
CA ASP A 398 10.38 12.79 10.19
C ASP A 398 10.56 12.06 8.85
N GLN A 399 10.69 12.81 7.76
CA GLN A 399 10.92 12.28 6.42
C GLN A 399 12.03 13.06 5.71
N GLN A 400 12.96 12.32 5.11
CA GLN A 400 14.05 12.88 4.30
C GLN A 400 14.28 12.04 3.04
N GLU A 401 14.78 12.66 1.98
CA GLU A 401 15.23 11.93 0.78
C GLU A 401 16.74 11.74 0.83
N ALA A 402 17.18 10.48 0.81
CA ALA A 402 18.59 10.16 0.64
C ALA A 402 18.91 10.04 -0.85
N THR A 403 19.78 10.92 -1.33
CA THR A 403 20.32 10.88 -2.69
C THR A 403 21.44 9.86 -2.78
N LEU A 404 21.26 8.83 -3.60
CA LEU A 404 22.32 7.88 -3.96
C LEU A 404 22.80 8.16 -5.39
N PRO A 405 24.08 7.96 -5.70
CA PRO A 405 24.55 7.98 -7.09
C PRO A 405 23.89 6.85 -7.89
N GLY A 406 23.73 7.08 -9.20
CA GLY A 406 23.24 6.07 -10.13
C GLY A 406 24.09 4.78 -10.12
N THR A 407 23.45 3.64 -10.39
CA THR A 407 24.11 2.33 -10.43
C THR A 407 23.68 1.51 -11.65
N VAL A 408 24.60 0.68 -12.15
CA VAL A 408 24.35 -0.32 -13.19
C VAL A 408 24.06 -1.72 -12.64
N GLN A 409 24.23 -1.92 -11.33
CA GLN A 409 24.04 -3.21 -10.66
C GLN A 409 22.87 -3.15 -9.69
N SER A 410 22.07 -4.23 -9.70
CA SER A 410 21.12 -4.46 -8.62
C SER A 410 21.90 -4.72 -7.33
N THR A 411 21.64 -3.95 -6.28
CA THR A 411 22.38 -4.04 -5.02
C THR A 411 21.52 -3.65 -3.83
N ALA A 412 21.79 -4.27 -2.69
CA ALA A 412 21.24 -3.85 -1.41
C ALA A 412 22.06 -2.67 -0.87
N VAL A 413 21.37 -1.59 -0.50
CA VAL A 413 21.94 -0.43 0.17
C VAL A 413 21.39 -0.37 1.58
N THR A 414 22.27 -0.59 2.56
CA THR A 414 21.91 -0.49 3.97
C THR A 414 22.13 0.94 4.46
N PHE A 415 21.09 1.51 5.04
CA PHE A 415 21.10 2.75 5.78
C PHE A 415 21.17 2.44 7.27
N THR A 416 21.96 3.22 8.01
CA THR A 416 21.99 3.23 9.47
C THR A 416 21.63 4.64 9.95
N LEU A 417 20.60 4.74 10.77
CA LEU A 417 20.25 5.98 11.45
C LEU A 417 20.71 5.87 12.90
N GLN A 418 21.53 6.82 13.37
CA GLN A 418 22.02 6.88 14.74
C GLN A 418 21.42 8.10 15.44
N ALA A 419 20.92 7.94 16.67
CA ALA A 419 20.39 9.05 17.47
C ALA A 419 21.34 9.47 18.58
N TYR A 420 21.33 10.77 18.86
CA TYR A 420 22.16 11.41 19.87
C TYR A 420 21.35 12.36 20.75
N ASP A 421 21.74 12.48 22.03
CA ASP A 421 21.18 13.45 22.97
C ASP A 421 21.77 14.86 22.79
N GLY A 422 21.26 15.83 23.58
CA GLY A 422 21.69 17.23 23.51
C GLY A 422 23.14 17.49 23.91
N ASN A 423 23.83 16.51 24.52
CA ASN A 423 25.24 16.57 24.85
C ASN A 423 26.11 15.81 23.83
N GLY A 424 25.52 15.27 22.76
CA GLY A 424 26.20 14.43 21.77
C GLY A 424 26.41 12.98 22.23
N GLY A 425 25.76 12.54 23.30
CA GLY A 425 25.78 11.16 23.76
C GLY A 425 24.98 10.25 22.83
N TYR A 426 25.56 9.12 22.44
CA TYR A 426 24.87 8.11 21.62
C TYR A 426 23.72 7.47 22.40
N LEU A 427 22.54 7.43 21.77
CA LEU A 427 21.33 6.82 22.34
C LEU A 427 21.14 5.40 21.80
N ASN A 428 20.87 5.28 20.50
CA ASN A 428 20.69 4.01 19.80
C ASN A 428 20.84 4.19 18.28
N SER A 429 20.72 3.09 17.54
CA SER A 429 20.71 3.10 16.07
C SER A 429 19.72 2.09 15.53
N LEU A 430 19.10 2.41 14.39
CA LEU A 430 18.27 1.50 13.61
C LEU A 430 18.82 1.37 12.19
N GLN A 431 18.47 0.29 11.51
CA GLN A 431 18.92 0.01 10.15
C GLN A 431 17.75 -0.30 9.23
N PHE A 432 17.87 0.15 7.99
CA PHE A 432 16.94 -0.13 6.91
C PHE A 432 17.73 -0.53 5.67
N THR A 433 17.23 -1.48 4.88
CA THR A 433 17.89 -1.88 3.62
C THR A 433 16.94 -1.63 2.46
N ALA A 434 17.38 -0.79 1.51
CA ALA A 434 16.74 -0.62 0.21
C ALA A 434 17.42 -1.55 -0.81
N PHE A 435 16.65 -2.16 -1.70
CA PHE A 435 17.18 -2.93 -2.82
C PHE A 435 17.03 -2.12 -4.10
N LEU A 436 18.15 -1.67 -4.64
CA LEU A 436 18.20 -1.07 -5.97
C LEU A 436 18.12 -2.20 -7.00
N GLN A 437 17.11 -2.16 -7.87
CA GLN A 437 16.97 -3.11 -8.96
C GLN A 437 17.34 -2.40 -10.27
N ALA A 438 18.57 -2.61 -10.73
CA ALA A 438 19.03 -2.09 -12.00
C ALA A 438 18.63 -3.06 -13.11
N ASN A 439 17.78 -2.59 -14.02
CA ASN A 439 17.47 -3.30 -15.26
C ASN A 439 18.39 -2.71 -16.34
N MET A 440 19.40 -3.46 -16.76
CA MET A 440 20.38 -3.02 -17.76
C MET A 440 20.66 -4.15 -18.77
N PHE A 441 21.04 -3.76 -19.99
CA PHE A 441 21.64 -4.66 -20.97
C PHE A 441 23.16 -4.48 -20.92
N VAL A 442 23.88 -5.54 -20.55
CA VAL A 442 25.34 -5.60 -20.66
C VAL A 442 25.69 -6.32 -21.94
N ASP A 443 26.33 -5.62 -22.88
CA ASP A 443 26.79 -6.21 -24.12
C ASP A 443 28.08 -7.00 -23.86
N THR A 444 27.97 -8.33 -23.83
CA THR A 444 29.10 -9.23 -23.57
C THR A 444 30.24 -9.13 -24.60
N ARG A 445 30.02 -8.48 -25.75
CA ARG A 445 31.03 -8.35 -26.81
C ARG A 445 32.10 -7.31 -26.49
N ASP A 446 31.74 -6.25 -25.78
CA ASP A 446 32.62 -5.10 -25.48
C ASP A 446 32.49 -4.56 -24.05
N GLY A 447 31.57 -5.08 -23.24
CA GLY A 447 31.31 -4.67 -21.87
C GLY A 447 30.50 -3.38 -21.73
N LYS A 448 30.00 -2.80 -22.84
CA LYS A 448 29.16 -1.59 -22.76
C LYS A 448 27.83 -1.91 -22.09
N VAL A 449 27.36 -0.98 -21.26
CA VAL A 449 26.12 -1.11 -20.49
C VAL A 449 25.10 -0.12 -21.04
N TYR A 450 23.90 -0.62 -21.31
CA TYR A 450 22.80 0.16 -21.88
C TYR A 450 21.59 0.12 -20.94
N PRO A 451 20.92 1.25 -20.68
CA PRO A 451 19.66 1.27 -19.97
C PRO A 451 18.59 0.51 -20.75
N VAL A 452 17.59 -0.02 -20.05
CA VAL A 452 16.46 -0.71 -20.67
C VAL A 452 15.13 -0.22 -20.08
N VAL A 453 14.07 -0.34 -20.86
CA VAL A 453 12.70 -0.03 -20.47
C VAL A 453 11.78 -1.21 -20.80
N GLN A 454 10.78 -1.49 -19.96
CA GLN A 454 9.77 -2.49 -20.26
C GLN A 454 8.53 -1.82 -20.86
N VAL A 455 8.08 -2.32 -22.02
CA VAL A 455 6.82 -1.91 -22.66
C VAL A 455 6.14 -3.15 -23.25
N ASN A 456 4.84 -3.34 -22.98
CA ASN A 456 4.03 -4.46 -23.48
C ASN A 456 4.72 -5.84 -23.35
N ASN A 457 5.13 -6.22 -22.13
CA ASN A 457 5.81 -7.50 -21.83
C ASN A 457 7.11 -7.77 -22.59
N LYS A 458 7.75 -6.73 -23.13
CA LYS A 458 9.07 -6.79 -23.74
C LYS A 458 10.00 -5.78 -23.09
N ILE A 459 11.27 -6.12 -23.00
CA ILE A 459 12.32 -5.25 -22.48
C ILE A 459 13.14 -4.73 -23.66
N TRP A 460 13.22 -3.40 -23.78
CA TRP A 460 13.84 -2.66 -24.87
C TRP A 460 15.07 -1.92 -24.40
N MET A 461 16.11 -1.83 -25.22
CA MET A 461 17.18 -0.87 -24.98
C MET A 461 16.64 0.57 -25.02
N ALA A 462 17.06 1.39 -24.04
CA ALA A 462 16.76 2.81 -23.91
C ALA A 462 17.90 3.73 -24.42
N ALA A 463 19.00 3.15 -24.92
CA ALA A 463 20.05 3.84 -25.68
C ALA A 463 20.38 3.11 -26.98
N ASN A 464 20.85 3.85 -28.00
CA ASN A 464 21.30 3.26 -29.26
C ASN A 464 22.53 2.38 -29.05
N LEU A 465 22.61 1.27 -29.78
CA LEU A 465 23.78 0.39 -29.74
C LEU A 465 25.03 1.13 -30.21
N ASP A 466 26.13 0.92 -29.50
CA ASP A 466 27.42 1.54 -29.79
C ASP A 466 28.56 0.50 -29.82
N TYR A 467 28.23 -0.72 -30.23
CA TYR A 467 29.19 -1.78 -30.46
C TYR A 467 30.00 -1.53 -31.75
N ASP A 468 31.33 -1.60 -31.66
CA ASP A 468 32.21 -1.51 -32.83
C ASP A 468 32.21 -2.83 -33.61
N ALA A 469 31.15 -3.04 -34.40
CA ALA A 469 31.03 -4.26 -35.20
C ALA A 469 32.15 -4.31 -36.26
N PRO A 470 32.81 -5.47 -36.45
CA PRO A 470 33.94 -5.61 -37.38
C PRO A 470 33.65 -5.18 -38.81
N THR A 471 32.38 -5.25 -39.22
CA THR A 471 31.90 -4.83 -40.53
C THR A 471 30.56 -4.14 -40.38
N GLY A 472 30.33 -3.10 -41.19
CA GLY A 472 29.02 -2.48 -41.31
C GLY A 472 28.58 -1.65 -40.10
N SER A 473 29.51 -1.14 -39.28
CA SER A 473 29.25 -0.10 -38.27
C SER A 473 29.98 1.20 -38.62
N GLY A 474 29.44 2.34 -38.19
CA GLY A 474 30.02 3.63 -38.51
C GLY A 474 29.34 4.80 -37.81
N PHE A 475 30.02 5.94 -37.79
CA PHE A 475 29.53 7.16 -37.19
C PHE A 475 28.80 8.02 -38.22
N TYR A 476 27.79 8.75 -37.77
CA TYR A 476 27.21 9.83 -38.56
C TYR A 476 28.32 10.78 -39.03
N ASN A 477 28.36 11.06 -40.34
CA ASN A 477 29.37 11.89 -41.00
C ASN A 477 30.83 11.44 -40.73
N GLY A 478 31.06 10.16 -40.40
CA GLY A 478 32.37 9.61 -40.06
C GLY A 478 33.03 10.21 -38.81
N SER A 479 32.27 10.89 -37.94
CA SER A 479 32.81 11.63 -36.80
C SER A 479 32.33 11.08 -35.46
N SER A 480 33.26 10.68 -34.59
CA SER A 480 32.97 10.15 -33.24
C SER A 480 32.26 11.15 -32.32
N LYS A 481 32.24 12.46 -32.64
CA LYS A 481 31.49 13.45 -31.85
C LYS A 481 29.97 13.17 -31.80
N TYR A 482 29.46 12.38 -32.75
CA TYR A 482 28.04 11.98 -32.80
C TYR A 482 27.76 10.67 -32.04
N GLU A 483 28.79 9.99 -31.53
CA GLU A 483 28.69 8.76 -30.73
C GLU A 483 27.97 9.03 -29.41
N THR A 484 28.44 10.02 -28.65
CA THR A 484 27.96 10.31 -27.28
C THR A 484 26.51 10.82 -27.21
N PRO A 485 25.88 11.36 -28.28
CA PRO A 485 24.43 11.55 -28.29
C PRO A 485 23.61 10.49 -29.05
N TYR A 486 24.16 9.80 -30.07
CA TYR A 486 23.35 8.99 -31.01
C TYR A 486 23.80 7.53 -31.17
N GLY A 487 24.93 7.11 -30.59
CA GLY A 487 25.53 5.80 -30.83
C GLY A 487 26.05 5.64 -32.27
N ARG A 488 26.30 4.40 -32.67
CA ARG A 488 26.71 4.04 -34.03
C ARG A 488 25.52 3.70 -34.92
N LEU A 489 25.74 3.81 -36.22
CA LEU A 489 24.82 3.37 -37.26
C LEU A 489 25.35 2.07 -37.87
N TYR A 490 24.43 1.19 -38.29
CA TYR A 490 24.77 -0.16 -38.74
C TYR A 490 24.07 -0.51 -40.04
N THR A 491 24.76 -1.21 -40.93
CA THR A 491 24.09 -1.93 -42.02
C THR A 491 23.16 -3.00 -41.46
N TRP A 492 22.20 -3.45 -42.26
CA TRP A 492 21.26 -4.48 -41.80
C TRP A 492 21.95 -5.81 -41.48
N GLU A 493 23.06 -6.13 -42.15
CA GLU A 493 23.91 -7.28 -41.82
C GLU A 493 24.71 -7.03 -40.53
N GLY A 494 25.33 -5.85 -40.40
CA GLY A 494 26.12 -5.47 -39.23
C GLY A 494 25.31 -5.45 -37.93
N SER A 495 24.02 -5.10 -38.00
CA SER A 495 23.12 -5.07 -36.84
C SER A 495 22.82 -6.43 -36.24
N GLN A 496 22.95 -7.49 -37.03
CA GLN A 496 22.67 -8.88 -36.67
C GLN A 496 23.93 -9.63 -36.19
N TYR A 497 25.09 -8.96 -36.18
CA TYR A 497 26.35 -9.59 -35.82
C TYR A 497 26.40 -9.99 -34.34
N LYS A 498 26.32 -11.29 -34.04
CA LYS A 498 26.53 -11.88 -32.70
C LYS A 498 25.74 -11.18 -31.57
N ILE A 499 24.44 -10.96 -31.75
CA ILE A 499 23.60 -10.35 -30.71
C ILE A 499 23.66 -11.19 -29.41
N PRO A 500 23.98 -10.61 -28.24
CA PRO A 500 24.04 -11.37 -26.99
C PRO A 500 22.67 -11.92 -26.57
N ALA A 501 22.55 -13.24 -26.40
CA ALA A 501 21.32 -13.85 -25.90
C ALA A 501 20.99 -13.35 -24.47
N PRO A 502 19.70 -13.18 -24.09
CA PRO A 502 18.49 -13.47 -24.88
C PRO A 502 18.01 -12.28 -25.75
N TRP A 503 18.87 -11.29 -26.02
CA TRP A 503 18.51 -10.14 -26.83
C TRP A 503 18.49 -10.48 -28.32
N ARG A 504 17.64 -9.76 -29.05
CA ARG A 504 17.50 -9.89 -30.50
C ARG A 504 17.21 -8.54 -31.14
N LEU A 505 17.40 -8.46 -32.45
CA LEU A 505 16.92 -7.34 -33.24
C LEU A 505 15.37 -7.38 -33.24
N PRO A 506 14.68 -6.25 -33.03
CA PRO A 506 13.23 -6.23 -33.01
C PRO A 506 12.67 -6.52 -34.40
N SER A 507 11.59 -7.29 -34.48
CA SER A 507 10.84 -7.46 -35.73
C SER A 507 9.95 -6.24 -35.99
N GLN A 508 9.37 -6.17 -37.19
CA GLN A 508 8.30 -5.22 -37.50
C GLN A 508 7.14 -5.36 -36.50
N GLU A 509 6.79 -6.58 -36.10
CA GLU A 509 5.73 -6.86 -35.13
C GLU A 509 6.07 -6.26 -33.76
N ASP A 510 7.29 -6.45 -33.26
CA ASP A 510 7.70 -5.86 -31.97
C ASP A 510 7.60 -4.33 -31.99
N TRP A 511 7.97 -3.68 -33.10
CA TRP A 511 7.84 -2.23 -33.24
C TRP A 511 6.37 -1.79 -33.28
N ASN A 512 5.52 -2.52 -34.00
CA ASN A 512 4.08 -2.24 -34.02
C ASN A 512 3.45 -2.45 -32.63
N ASP A 513 3.87 -3.48 -31.89
CA ASP A 513 3.45 -3.76 -30.52
C ASP A 513 3.90 -2.66 -29.54
N LEU A 514 5.11 -2.12 -29.73
CA LEU A 514 5.60 -0.97 -28.97
C LEU A 514 4.74 0.26 -29.23
N PHE A 515 4.42 0.55 -30.49
CA PHE A 515 3.64 1.74 -30.87
C PHE A 515 2.16 1.62 -30.49
N SER A 516 1.59 0.41 -30.54
CA SER A 516 0.19 0.14 -30.17
C SER A 516 -0.07 0.22 -28.67
N ALA A 517 1.00 0.27 -27.85
CA ALA A 517 0.90 0.58 -26.42
C ALA A 517 0.32 1.98 -26.13
N PHE A 518 0.26 2.85 -27.15
CA PHE A 518 -0.19 4.23 -27.02
C PHE A 518 -1.40 4.51 -27.90
N ALA A 519 -2.21 5.49 -27.49
CA ALA A 519 -3.51 5.78 -28.10
C ALA A 519 -3.45 6.15 -29.60
N SER A 520 -2.31 6.62 -30.10
CA SER A 520 -2.10 6.98 -31.50
C SER A 520 -0.62 7.04 -31.84
N PRO A 521 -0.23 7.06 -33.13
CA PRO A 521 1.16 7.28 -33.53
C PRO A 521 1.77 8.58 -33.02
N ALA A 522 0.97 9.62 -32.82
CA ALA A 522 1.43 10.89 -32.24
C ALA A 522 1.65 10.79 -30.73
N ALA A 523 0.76 10.09 -30.01
CA ALA A 523 0.94 9.80 -28.59
C ALA A 523 2.17 8.90 -28.35
N ALA A 524 2.37 7.89 -29.20
CA ALA A 524 3.57 7.05 -29.17
C ALA A 524 4.84 7.88 -29.39
N TYR A 525 4.86 8.79 -30.38
CA TYR A 525 5.99 9.69 -30.59
C TYR A 525 6.28 10.53 -29.33
N ALA A 526 5.27 11.20 -28.79
CA ALA A 526 5.42 12.07 -27.62
C ALA A 526 5.94 11.32 -26.38
N ALA A 527 5.50 10.07 -26.18
CA ALA A 527 5.91 9.26 -25.04
C ALA A 527 7.31 8.64 -25.21
N LEU A 528 7.68 8.24 -26.43
CA LEU A 528 8.88 7.44 -26.70
C LEU A 528 10.11 8.26 -27.14
N ILE A 529 9.94 9.50 -27.60
CA ILE A 529 11.06 10.36 -28.01
C ILE A 529 11.95 10.75 -26.80
N THR A 530 13.19 11.19 -27.04
CA THR A 530 14.05 11.76 -25.99
C THR A 530 13.32 12.86 -25.21
N GLY A 531 13.27 12.73 -23.88
CA GLY A 531 12.50 13.62 -22.99
C GLY A 531 11.01 13.25 -22.83
N GLY A 532 10.54 12.21 -23.52
CA GLY A 532 9.20 11.65 -23.37
C GLY A 532 9.01 10.87 -22.07
N SER A 533 7.76 10.67 -21.67
CA SER A 533 7.39 10.14 -20.35
C SER A 533 7.68 8.65 -20.13
N ASN A 534 7.93 7.87 -21.19
CA ASN A 534 8.11 6.42 -21.07
C ASN A 534 9.57 5.97 -20.90
N GLY A 535 10.56 6.85 -21.12
CA GLY A 535 11.98 6.50 -20.91
C GLY A 535 12.64 5.69 -22.03
N PHE A 536 11.93 5.34 -23.11
CA PHE A 536 12.52 4.73 -24.31
C PHE A 536 13.59 5.62 -24.97
N ALA A 537 13.40 6.94 -24.86
CA ALA A 537 14.34 7.97 -25.27
C ALA A 537 14.88 7.77 -26.71
N ALA A 538 13.99 7.64 -27.69
CA ALA A 538 14.39 7.56 -29.09
C ALA A 538 15.15 8.84 -29.48
N GLN A 539 16.31 8.69 -30.11
CA GLN A 539 17.07 9.80 -30.69
C GLN A 539 16.84 9.92 -32.20
N LEU A 540 16.85 11.16 -32.70
CA LEU A 540 16.74 11.45 -34.14
C LEU A 540 18.14 11.41 -34.79
N GLY A 541 18.75 10.22 -34.80
CA GLY A 541 20.16 10.02 -35.20
C GLY A 541 20.44 10.07 -36.71
N GLY A 542 19.41 10.20 -37.55
CA GLY A 542 19.56 10.18 -39.01
C GLY A 542 19.98 8.82 -39.56
N ALA A 543 20.58 8.83 -40.75
CA ALA A 543 21.05 7.64 -41.47
C ALA A 543 22.25 7.94 -42.37
N ILE A 544 22.96 6.90 -42.79
CA ILE A 544 23.97 6.93 -43.85
C ILE A 544 23.48 6.10 -45.04
N ASP A 545 23.49 6.70 -46.23
CA ASP A 545 23.13 6.00 -47.46
C ASP A 545 24.26 5.08 -47.97
N ASN A 546 23.99 4.33 -49.04
CA ASN A 546 24.96 3.42 -49.65
C ASN A 546 26.17 4.10 -50.33
N ARG A 547 26.20 5.43 -50.39
CA ARG A 547 27.32 6.24 -50.89
C ARG A 547 28.11 6.90 -49.75
N GLY A 548 27.71 6.65 -48.50
CA GLY A 548 28.32 7.26 -47.32
C GLY A 548 27.77 8.65 -46.96
N ASN A 549 26.71 9.13 -47.63
CA ASN A 549 26.14 10.43 -47.31
C ASN A 549 25.27 10.32 -46.06
N SER A 550 25.55 11.18 -45.09
CA SER A 550 24.78 11.26 -43.85
C SER A 550 23.63 12.27 -44.00
N SER A 551 22.44 11.93 -43.51
CA SER A 551 21.25 12.80 -43.64
C SER A 551 20.28 12.66 -42.46
N GLN A 552 19.35 13.60 -42.34
CA GLN A 552 18.21 13.59 -41.39
C GLN A 552 18.55 13.60 -39.89
N LEU A 553 19.77 14.00 -39.53
CA LEU A 553 20.12 14.23 -38.13
C LEU A 553 19.22 15.30 -37.50
N GLY A 554 18.67 15.01 -36.32
CA GLY A 554 17.76 15.90 -35.61
C GLY A 554 16.35 15.97 -36.18
N THR A 555 16.07 15.37 -37.34
CA THR A 555 14.74 15.40 -37.98
C THR A 555 14.10 14.03 -38.09
N TYR A 556 14.89 12.95 -38.14
CA TYR A 556 14.36 11.59 -38.23
C TYR A 556 15.23 10.56 -37.50
N GLY A 557 14.59 9.69 -36.72
CA GLY A 557 15.21 8.52 -36.11
C GLY A 557 14.82 7.28 -36.88
N MET A 558 15.80 6.53 -37.39
CA MET A 558 15.58 5.29 -38.14
C MET A 558 16.22 4.12 -37.42
N TYR A 559 15.44 3.08 -37.16
CA TYR A 559 15.85 1.92 -36.37
C TYR A 559 15.61 0.63 -37.14
N TRP A 560 16.65 -0.17 -37.38
CA TRP A 560 16.44 -1.42 -38.11
C TRP A 560 15.49 -2.36 -37.38
N SER A 561 14.67 -3.06 -38.15
CA SER A 561 14.00 -4.28 -37.72
C SER A 561 14.67 -5.52 -38.31
N SER A 562 14.41 -6.71 -37.76
CA SER A 562 14.81 -7.99 -38.34
C SER A 562 13.93 -8.44 -39.51
N THR A 563 12.92 -7.66 -39.90
CA THR A 563 11.96 -8.05 -40.93
C THR A 563 12.46 -7.62 -42.32
N PRO A 564 12.76 -8.56 -43.23
CA PRO A 564 13.15 -8.22 -44.60
C PRO A 564 11.94 -7.70 -45.41
N GLN A 565 12.21 -6.87 -46.42
CA GLN A 565 11.24 -6.51 -47.45
C GLN A 565 11.82 -6.90 -48.81
N GLY A 566 11.06 -7.67 -49.60
CA GLY A 566 11.55 -8.35 -50.81
C GLY A 566 12.55 -7.57 -51.67
N GLY A 567 13.54 -8.26 -52.22
CA GLY A 567 14.73 -7.63 -52.83
C GLY A 567 15.86 -7.46 -51.81
N SER A 568 16.62 -6.37 -51.91
CA SER A 568 17.74 -6.04 -51.01
C SER A 568 17.37 -5.02 -49.93
N ASN A 569 16.11 -4.97 -49.51
CA ASN A 569 15.60 -3.99 -48.55
C ASN A 569 15.18 -4.65 -47.23
N ALA A 570 15.13 -3.86 -46.16
CA ALA A 570 14.61 -4.29 -44.87
C ALA A 570 13.72 -3.20 -44.26
N ILE A 571 12.79 -3.62 -43.41
CA ILE A 571 11.88 -2.72 -42.71
C ILE A 571 12.63 -2.02 -41.57
N TYR A 572 12.33 -0.75 -41.35
CA TYR A 572 12.81 0.01 -40.21
C TYR A 572 11.65 0.71 -39.50
N ALA A 573 11.82 0.96 -38.21
CA ALA A 573 10.94 1.83 -37.44
C ALA A 573 11.41 3.29 -37.53
N GLY A 574 10.47 4.19 -37.79
CA GLY A 574 10.72 5.61 -38.02
C GLY A 574 10.11 6.48 -36.93
N PHE A 575 10.89 7.43 -36.44
CA PHE A 575 10.47 8.53 -35.56
C PHE A 575 10.65 9.84 -36.31
N SER A 576 9.54 10.48 -36.70
CA SER A 576 9.57 11.71 -37.48
C SER A 576 9.47 12.94 -36.58
N GLY A 577 10.54 13.73 -36.50
CA GLY A 577 10.51 15.01 -35.77
C GLY A 577 9.59 16.05 -36.41
N ASN A 578 9.42 15.98 -37.74
CA ASN A 578 8.60 16.93 -38.49
C ASN A 578 7.09 16.68 -38.33
N SER A 579 6.66 15.42 -38.45
CA SER A 579 5.25 15.05 -38.29
C SER A 579 4.89 14.66 -36.86
N GLN A 580 5.87 14.49 -35.98
CA GLN A 580 5.70 14.02 -34.61
C GLN A 580 4.91 12.71 -34.53
N THR A 581 5.25 11.77 -35.42
CA THR A 581 4.60 10.45 -35.50
C THR A 581 5.62 9.33 -35.65
N VAL A 582 5.19 8.12 -35.29
CA VAL A 582 5.95 6.88 -35.46
C VAL A 582 5.29 5.93 -36.47
N ASN A 583 6.08 5.07 -37.11
CA ASN A 583 5.58 3.95 -37.92
C ASN A 583 6.67 2.88 -38.10
N ALA A 584 6.28 1.65 -38.47
CA ALA A 584 7.21 0.58 -38.83
C ALA A 584 6.84 -0.07 -40.16
N VAL A 585 6.55 0.74 -41.19
CA VAL A 585 6.15 0.26 -42.53
C VAL A 585 7.11 0.66 -43.64
N ALA A 586 8.04 1.58 -43.36
CA ALA A 586 9.03 2.03 -44.33
C ALA A 586 10.21 1.05 -44.42
N ASN A 587 10.92 1.10 -45.55
CA ASN A 587 12.10 0.27 -45.80
C ASN A 587 13.22 1.06 -46.46
N ASN A 588 14.43 0.60 -46.22
CA ASN A 588 15.64 1.08 -46.85
C ASN A 588 16.46 -0.09 -47.40
N PRO A 589 17.35 0.15 -48.38
CA PRO A 589 18.34 -0.83 -48.78
C PRO A 589 19.16 -1.33 -47.58
N THR A 590 19.42 -2.63 -47.53
CA THR A 590 20.14 -3.31 -46.43
C THR A 590 21.57 -2.81 -46.21
N ASN A 591 22.15 -2.12 -47.18
CA ASN A 591 23.47 -1.49 -47.08
C ASN A 591 23.44 -0.03 -46.59
N TYR A 592 22.27 0.52 -46.26
CA TYR A 592 22.16 1.79 -45.51
C TYR A 592 22.52 1.55 -44.05
N MET A 593 22.99 2.57 -43.35
CA MET A 593 23.34 2.47 -41.94
C MET A 593 22.34 3.23 -41.07
N LEU A 594 21.63 2.50 -40.21
CA LEU A 594 20.58 3.02 -39.31
C LEU A 594 20.90 2.69 -37.84
N SER A 595 20.19 3.30 -36.90
CA SER A 595 20.36 3.05 -35.46
C SER A 595 19.82 1.68 -35.06
N ILE A 596 20.25 1.15 -33.91
CA ILE A 596 19.82 -0.15 -33.37
C ILE A 596 19.36 -0.01 -31.93
N ARG A 597 18.22 -0.64 -31.64
CA ARG A 597 17.74 -1.00 -30.30
C ARG A 597 17.48 -2.49 -30.29
N TYR A 598 18.03 -3.23 -29.34
CA TYR A 598 17.64 -4.63 -29.14
C TYR A 598 16.41 -4.73 -28.24
N VAL A 599 15.72 -5.86 -28.37
CA VAL A 599 14.57 -6.25 -27.56
C VAL A 599 14.75 -7.68 -27.05
N ARG A 600 14.12 -7.99 -25.91
CA ARG A 600 13.91 -9.37 -25.43
C ARG A 600 12.53 -9.50 -24.80
N ASP A 601 12.01 -10.72 -24.75
CA ASP A 601 10.75 -11.00 -24.06
C ASP A 601 10.98 -11.09 -22.53
N VAL A 602 9.95 -10.72 -21.75
CA VAL A 602 9.94 -10.91 -20.29
C VAL A 602 9.74 -12.41 -20.03
N SER A 603 10.71 -13.06 -19.40
CA SER A 603 10.70 -14.49 -19.08
C SER A 603 9.83 -14.83 -17.90
#